data_AF-A0A3L7SQA4-F1
#
_entry.id   AF-A0A3L7SQA4-F1
#
_cell.length_a   1.000
_cell.length_b   1.000
_cell.length_c   1.000
_cell.angle_alpha   90.00
_cell.angle_beta   90.00
_cell.angle_gamma   90.00
#
_symmetry.space_group_name_H-M   'P 1'
#
loop_
_entity.id
_entity.type
_entity.pdbx_description
1 polymer ?
#
loop_
_entity_poly.entity_id
_entity_poly.type
_entity_poly.pdbx_seq_one_letter_code
_entity_poly.pdbx_strand_id
1 'polypeptide(L)'
;MLTVIPADRSGDDALLRADIPEITAGLGDLAWEPKQSPIGATLVEQGRNRDFPRDIWALEFAFKPPRQIDVDVPARDFRMQRKRVWYLLYRVKNSGARRIVMADGDAWRFRSETVQQPVRFLPHFVLESVEGLSKQEGALAFRAYLDRVVPGAVAAIREREDTRLDLHDSARMSERDLAPGEERWGVAVWEDVDPRIDFFSIYARGLTNAIRWQPRADATFAADSVPVTGEEHVLESLRLDFWRPGDDATSLDDEMSVGHAGMYERRTIGSRVLEALGRGRQTASAPREGLQQLGLTWEEILDPPAAVKAAASVDRDTPPSLVPLKKVVNALARLQPPAARPAAIRTLFGGVGEEWFEDLVRGLTAPLDEERGTLRRGMLDRCGVSEEDVANRPLESLVKVLAALDATTPAATRRSAAVALFGAAAPRLDSLVHELDLARARAVLDDMDFDRRPVLSGGALTASDAMLTVFGAETDAAKRARMVTGLLGAEGPALLAAATAVREGVDHAWVFRYER
;
A
#
# COMPACT_ATOMS: atom_id res chain seq x y z
N MET A 1 -15.28 -8.28 24.37
CA MET A 1 -16.54 -8.51 23.63
C MET A 1 -16.22 -9.34 22.38
N LEU A 2 -17.11 -10.21 21.90
CA LEU A 2 -16.88 -11.00 20.67
C LEU A 2 -17.60 -10.33 19.50
N THR A 3 -16.86 -9.93 18.47
CA THR A 3 -17.43 -9.41 17.21
C THR A 3 -17.70 -10.58 16.28
N VAL A 4 -18.91 -10.68 15.72
CA VAL A 4 -19.31 -11.75 14.80
C VAL A 4 -19.58 -11.17 13.43
N ILE A 5 -18.83 -11.64 12.44
CA ILE A 5 -18.97 -11.32 11.03
C ILE A 5 -19.69 -12.49 10.36
N PRO A 6 -20.90 -12.28 9.83
CA PRO A 6 -21.61 -13.34 9.12
C PRO A 6 -20.83 -13.74 7.88
N ALA A 7 -20.96 -15.02 7.49
CA ALA A 7 -20.45 -15.50 6.22
C ALA A 7 -20.98 -14.63 5.06
N ASP A 8 -20.13 -14.28 4.09
CA ASP A 8 -20.59 -13.51 2.94
C ASP A 8 -21.69 -14.25 2.18
N ARG A 9 -22.78 -13.53 1.88
CA ARG A 9 -23.94 -14.03 1.14
C ARG A 9 -24.15 -13.30 -0.18
N SER A 10 -23.23 -12.42 -0.59
CA SER A 10 -23.35 -11.68 -1.86
C SER A 10 -23.38 -12.64 -3.06
N GLY A 11 -24.40 -12.54 -3.91
CA GLY A 11 -24.62 -13.52 -4.99
C GLY A 11 -23.65 -13.42 -6.17
N ASP A 12 -22.89 -12.32 -6.26
CA ASP A 12 -22.12 -11.97 -7.45
C ASP A 12 -20.89 -12.88 -7.66
N ASP A 13 -20.33 -13.50 -6.61
CA ASP A 13 -19.14 -14.33 -6.75
C ASP A 13 -19.40 -15.80 -7.12
N ALA A 14 -20.65 -16.23 -7.08
CA ALA A 14 -21.03 -17.60 -7.41
C ALA A 14 -21.33 -17.80 -8.91
N LEU A 15 -21.55 -16.72 -9.66
CA LEU A 15 -21.68 -16.73 -11.12
C LEU A 15 -20.67 -15.76 -11.74
N LEU A 16 -19.41 -16.20 -11.88
CA LEU A 16 -18.42 -15.40 -12.58
C LEU A 16 -18.65 -15.50 -14.09
N ARG A 17 -18.66 -14.34 -14.75
CA ARG A 17 -18.70 -14.22 -16.20
C ARG A 17 -17.35 -13.74 -16.70
N ALA A 18 -16.72 -14.53 -17.55
CA ALA A 18 -15.44 -14.20 -18.14
C ALA A 18 -15.33 -14.73 -19.57
N ASP A 19 -14.51 -14.07 -20.37
CA ASP A 19 -14.06 -14.61 -21.64
C ASP A 19 -13.03 -15.72 -21.39
N ILE A 20 -12.85 -16.61 -22.38
CA ILE A 20 -11.75 -17.58 -22.43
C ILE A 20 -10.67 -16.99 -23.33
N PRO A 21 -9.60 -16.35 -22.80
CA PRO A 21 -8.64 -15.57 -23.58
C PRO A 21 -7.90 -16.41 -24.62
N GLU A 22 -7.67 -17.69 -24.35
CA GLU A 22 -7.03 -18.62 -25.29
C GLU A 22 -7.86 -18.79 -26.57
N ILE A 23 -9.20 -18.64 -26.48
CA ILE A 23 -10.10 -18.69 -27.62
C ILE A 23 -10.32 -17.28 -28.20
N THR A 24 -10.62 -16.30 -27.35
CA THR A 24 -11.03 -14.96 -27.82
C THR A 24 -9.87 -14.13 -28.34
N ALA A 25 -8.68 -14.27 -27.76
CA ALA A 25 -7.45 -13.61 -28.20
C ALA A 25 -6.52 -14.59 -28.94
N GLY A 26 -6.27 -15.78 -28.40
CA GLY A 26 -5.33 -16.75 -28.97
C GLY A 26 -5.76 -17.34 -30.33
N LEU A 27 -7.07 -17.45 -30.56
CA LEU A 27 -7.67 -17.89 -31.83
C LEU A 27 -8.48 -16.79 -32.52
N GLY A 28 -8.16 -15.52 -32.24
CA GLY A 28 -8.87 -14.37 -32.81
C GLY A 28 -8.89 -14.35 -34.34
N ASP A 29 -7.86 -14.91 -34.99
CA ASP A 29 -7.78 -15.03 -36.46
C ASP A 29 -8.84 -15.95 -37.06
N LEU A 30 -9.50 -16.80 -36.24
CA LEU A 30 -10.61 -17.66 -36.66
C LEU A 30 -11.97 -16.95 -36.53
N ALA A 31 -12.02 -15.68 -36.16
CA ALA A 31 -13.26 -14.91 -36.10
C ALA A 31 -13.83 -14.70 -37.51
N TRP A 32 -15.12 -15.00 -37.69
CA TRP A 32 -15.82 -14.81 -38.96
C TRP A 32 -17.30 -14.53 -38.72
N GLU A 33 -17.96 -13.90 -39.70
CA GLU A 33 -19.40 -13.61 -39.62
C GLU A 33 -20.21 -14.68 -40.37
N PRO A 34 -21.06 -15.46 -39.66
CA PRO A 34 -21.84 -16.52 -40.26
C PRO A 34 -22.99 -16.01 -41.13
N LYS A 35 -23.06 -16.52 -42.37
CA LYS A 35 -24.12 -16.15 -43.33
C LYS A 35 -25.48 -16.80 -43.05
N GLN A 36 -25.49 -17.97 -42.41
CA GLN A 36 -26.69 -18.79 -42.18
C GLN A 36 -26.93 -19.16 -40.72
N SER A 37 -25.90 -19.03 -39.87
CA SER A 37 -25.97 -19.33 -38.44
C SER A 37 -25.95 -18.04 -37.61
N PRO A 38 -26.43 -18.04 -36.36
CA PRO A 38 -26.25 -16.91 -35.45
C PRO A 38 -24.77 -16.66 -35.15
N ILE A 39 -24.40 -15.39 -34.93
CA ILE A 39 -23.01 -14.99 -34.62
C ILE A 39 -22.43 -15.71 -33.39
N GLY A 40 -23.28 -15.93 -32.36
CA GLY A 40 -22.92 -16.66 -31.14
C GLY A 40 -22.66 -18.16 -31.33
N ALA A 41 -22.85 -18.70 -32.54
CA ALA A 41 -22.50 -20.08 -32.87
C ALA A 41 -21.04 -20.24 -33.34
N THR A 42 -20.31 -19.15 -33.53
CA THR A 42 -18.88 -19.18 -33.92
C THR A 42 -17.99 -19.49 -32.73
N LEU A 43 -16.84 -20.14 -32.96
CA LEU A 43 -15.91 -20.55 -31.90
C LEU A 43 -15.46 -19.36 -31.03
N VAL A 44 -15.08 -18.24 -31.65
CA VAL A 44 -14.61 -17.04 -30.94
C VAL A 44 -15.72 -16.43 -30.08
N GLU A 45 -16.95 -16.33 -30.59
CA GLU A 45 -18.08 -15.81 -29.81
C GLU A 45 -18.55 -16.77 -28.74
N GLN A 46 -18.42 -18.09 -28.94
CA GLN A 46 -18.67 -19.09 -27.90
C GLN A 46 -17.67 -19.01 -26.74
N GLY A 47 -16.46 -18.49 -27.00
CA GLY A 47 -15.46 -18.22 -25.97
C GLY A 47 -15.75 -16.98 -25.13
N ARG A 48 -16.72 -16.13 -25.51
CA ARG A 48 -17.03 -14.89 -24.78
C ARG A 48 -18.08 -15.08 -23.69
N ASN A 49 -17.95 -14.29 -22.62
CA ASN A 49 -18.94 -14.11 -21.55
C ASN A 49 -19.51 -15.44 -21.02
N ARG A 50 -18.63 -16.41 -20.77
CA ARG A 50 -18.99 -17.73 -20.27
C ARG A 50 -19.33 -17.66 -18.79
N ASP A 51 -20.43 -18.31 -18.42
CA ASP A 51 -20.78 -18.51 -17.02
C ASP A 51 -19.96 -19.67 -16.43
N PHE A 52 -19.31 -19.43 -15.29
CA PHE A 52 -18.56 -20.42 -14.52
C PHE A 52 -19.23 -20.67 -13.16
N PRO A 53 -20.29 -21.50 -13.09
CA PRO A 53 -20.96 -21.80 -11.83
C PRO A 53 -20.09 -22.68 -10.95
N ARG A 54 -20.04 -22.36 -9.66
CA ARG A 54 -19.29 -23.14 -8.66
C ARG A 54 -19.98 -23.08 -7.30
N ASP A 55 -19.68 -24.07 -6.48
CA ASP A 55 -20.07 -24.05 -5.08
C ASP A 55 -19.14 -23.13 -4.31
N ILE A 56 -19.70 -22.09 -3.71
CA ILE A 56 -18.97 -21.19 -2.84
C ILE A 56 -19.27 -21.56 -1.39
N TRP A 57 -18.27 -21.85 -0.59
CA TRP A 57 -18.43 -21.90 0.85
C TRP A 57 -17.87 -20.64 1.49
N ALA A 58 -18.52 -20.18 2.55
CA ALA A 58 -18.08 -19.05 3.34
C ALA A 58 -18.26 -19.38 4.83
N LEU A 59 -17.19 -19.25 5.59
CA LEU A 59 -17.16 -19.47 7.02
C LEU A 59 -17.62 -18.19 7.72
N GLU A 60 -18.44 -18.36 8.76
CA GLU A 60 -18.70 -17.27 9.70
C GLU A 60 -17.44 -17.06 10.54
N PHE A 61 -17.02 -15.81 10.67
CA PHE A 61 -15.80 -15.42 11.38
C PHE A 61 -16.17 -14.58 12.60
N ALA A 62 -15.62 -14.90 13.76
CA ALA A 62 -15.78 -14.08 14.95
C ALA A 62 -14.42 -13.85 15.60
N PHE A 63 -14.21 -12.69 16.21
CA PHE A 63 -12.94 -12.36 16.83
C PHE A 63 -13.11 -11.50 18.08
N LYS A 64 -12.13 -11.60 18.99
CA LYS A 64 -11.91 -10.58 20.00
C LYS A 64 -10.87 -9.59 19.47
N PRO A 65 -10.93 -8.30 19.84
CA PRO A 65 -9.94 -7.35 19.37
C PRO A 65 -8.50 -7.83 19.66
N PRO A 66 -7.54 -7.57 18.75
CA PRO A 66 -6.17 -8.03 18.92
C PRO A 66 -5.54 -7.48 20.19
N ARG A 67 -4.60 -8.26 20.73
CA ARG A 67 -3.97 -8.00 22.02
C ARG A 67 -2.50 -8.29 21.95
N GLN A 68 -1.75 -7.79 22.94
CA GLN A 68 -0.34 -8.07 23.08
C GLN A 68 -0.04 -8.91 24.32
N ILE A 69 0.92 -9.82 24.22
CA ILE A 69 1.39 -10.62 25.36
C ILE A 69 2.90 -10.83 25.27
N ASP A 70 3.58 -10.80 26.42
CA ASP A 70 5.00 -11.18 26.49
C ASP A 70 5.12 -12.68 26.74
N VAL A 71 5.87 -13.36 25.87
CA VAL A 71 6.04 -14.82 25.91
C VAL A 71 7.50 -15.17 25.69
N ASP A 72 7.91 -16.32 26.22
CA ASP A 72 9.27 -16.82 26.01
C ASP A 72 9.33 -17.64 24.73
N VAL A 73 10.11 -17.17 23.75
CA VAL A 73 10.27 -17.79 22.43
C VAL A 73 11.69 -18.34 22.31
N PRO A 74 11.88 -19.57 21.80
CA PRO A 74 13.22 -20.10 21.57
C PRO A 74 13.94 -19.28 20.48
N ALA A 75 15.09 -18.70 20.83
CA ALA A 75 15.94 -17.96 19.91
C ALA A 75 16.95 -18.89 19.18
N ARG A 76 17.59 -18.36 18.13
CA ARG A 76 18.56 -19.10 17.29
C ARG A 76 19.78 -19.62 18.06
N ASP A 77 20.07 -19.06 19.22
CA ASP A 77 21.16 -19.44 20.12
C ASP A 77 20.74 -20.51 21.16
N PHE A 78 19.57 -21.13 20.98
CA PHE A 78 18.97 -22.08 21.92
C PHE A 78 18.67 -21.51 23.32
N ARG A 79 18.61 -20.18 23.46
CA ARG A 79 18.14 -19.52 24.67
C ARG A 79 16.68 -19.11 24.54
N MET A 80 15.97 -19.07 25.67
CA MET A 80 14.64 -18.49 25.71
C MET A 80 14.77 -16.97 25.71
N GLN A 81 14.16 -16.32 24.72
CA GLN A 81 14.08 -14.86 24.65
C GLN A 81 12.65 -14.43 24.94
N ARG A 82 12.49 -13.57 25.95
CA ARG A 82 11.23 -12.88 26.21
C ARG A 82 10.94 -11.96 25.03
N LYS A 83 9.83 -12.20 24.32
CA LYS A 83 9.38 -11.39 23.19
C LYS A 83 7.94 -10.95 23.39
N ARG A 84 7.66 -9.71 23.00
CA ARG A 84 6.31 -9.16 22.87
C ARG A 84 5.71 -9.66 21.56
N VAL A 85 4.64 -10.44 21.64
CA VAL A 85 3.89 -10.93 20.47
C VAL A 85 2.51 -10.30 20.42
N TRP A 86 2.01 -10.11 19.20
CA TRP A 86 0.65 -9.65 18.96
C TRP A 86 -0.18 -10.85 18.57
N TYR A 87 -1.43 -10.92 19.02
CA TYR A 87 -2.30 -12.03 18.68
C TYR A 87 -3.75 -11.62 18.44
N LEU A 88 -4.42 -12.37 17.59
CA LEU A 88 -5.86 -12.27 17.34
C LEU A 88 -6.50 -13.61 17.74
N LEU A 89 -7.37 -13.57 18.74
CA LEU A 89 -8.22 -14.70 19.09
C LEU A 89 -9.45 -14.68 18.18
N TYR A 90 -9.68 -15.77 17.46
CA TYR A 90 -10.79 -15.89 16.53
C TYR A 90 -11.53 -17.22 16.67
N ARG A 91 -12.74 -17.28 16.12
CA ARG A 91 -13.59 -18.45 16.00
C ARG A 91 -14.10 -18.51 14.58
N VAL A 92 -13.99 -19.68 13.96
CA VAL A 92 -14.62 -19.97 12.67
C VAL A 92 -15.79 -20.93 12.87
N LYS A 93 -16.84 -20.74 12.07
CA LYS A 93 -17.99 -21.64 12.03
C LYS A 93 -18.33 -21.98 10.60
N ASN A 94 -18.48 -23.28 10.32
CA ASN A 94 -18.95 -23.73 9.01
C ASN A 94 -20.47 -23.51 8.90
N SER A 95 -20.86 -22.51 8.12
CA SER A 95 -22.28 -22.17 7.88
C SER A 95 -22.92 -22.96 6.72
N GLY A 96 -22.13 -23.81 6.05
CA GLY A 96 -22.48 -24.48 4.81
C GLY A 96 -21.93 -23.74 3.58
N ALA A 97 -22.17 -24.33 2.42
CA ALA A 97 -21.87 -23.75 1.12
C ALA A 97 -23.14 -23.24 0.44
N ARG A 98 -22.97 -22.38 -0.56
CA ARG A 98 -23.99 -21.96 -1.51
C ARG A 98 -23.69 -22.56 -2.88
N ARG A 99 -24.72 -23.06 -3.54
CA ARG A 99 -24.70 -23.54 -4.92
C ARG A 99 -25.71 -22.76 -5.73
N ILE A 100 -25.33 -22.29 -6.91
CA ILE A 100 -26.30 -21.75 -7.86
C ILE A 100 -26.93 -22.91 -8.63
N VAL A 101 -28.26 -22.93 -8.66
CA VAL A 101 -29.05 -23.87 -9.47
C VAL A 101 -30.05 -23.11 -10.33
N MET A 102 -30.53 -23.78 -11.38
CA MET A 102 -31.61 -23.26 -12.22
C MET A 102 -32.92 -23.22 -11.42
N ALA A 103 -33.59 -22.07 -11.40
CA ALA A 103 -34.88 -21.93 -10.77
C ALA A 103 -35.94 -22.61 -11.64
N ASP A 104 -36.66 -23.58 -11.08
CA ASP A 104 -37.83 -24.23 -11.68
C ASP A 104 -37.60 -24.79 -13.11
N GLY A 105 -36.34 -25.15 -13.43
CA GLY A 105 -35.94 -25.65 -14.74
C GLY A 105 -35.82 -24.59 -15.84
N ASP A 106 -35.95 -23.30 -15.51
CA ASP A 106 -35.75 -22.19 -16.45
C ASP A 106 -34.25 -21.89 -16.60
N ALA A 107 -33.74 -22.06 -17.82
CA ALA A 107 -32.34 -21.86 -18.22
C ALA A 107 -31.80 -20.44 -17.97
N TRP A 108 -32.68 -19.46 -17.69
CA TRP A 108 -32.32 -18.05 -17.55
C TRP A 108 -32.56 -17.48 -16.16
N ARG A 109 -33.08 -18.29 -15.22
CA ARG A 109 -33.31 -17.88 -13.84
C ARG A 109 -32.47 -18.73 -12.91
N PHE A 110 -31.63 -18.07 -12.12
CA PHE A 110 -30.75 -18.71 -11.15
C PHE A 110 -31.27 -18.48 -9.73
N ARG A 111 -31.19 -19.51 -8.87
CA ARG A 111 -31.41 -19.39 -7.42
C ARG A 111 -30.24 -19.96 -6.65
N SER A 112 -29.96 -19.41 -5.46
CA SER A 112 -28.96 -19.94 -4.54
C SER A 112 -29.59 -20.96 -3.60
N GLU A 113 -28.95 -22.11 -3.44
CA GLU A 113 -29.31 -23.14 -2.47
C GLU A 113 -28.16 -23.39 -1.48
N THR A 114 -28.49 -23.66 -0.22
CA THR A 114 -27.49 -24.00 0.80
C THR A 114 -27.17 -25.50 0.75
N VAL A 115 -25.89 -25.83 0.61
CA VAL A 115 -25.37 -27.20 0.61
C VAL A 115 -24.55 -27.41 1.89
N GLN A 116 -24.87 -28.48 2.63
CA GLN A 116 -24.11 -28.85 3.81
C GLN A 116 -22.89 -29.68 3.37
N GLN A 117 -21.69 -29.09 3.43
CA GLN A 117 -20.45 -29.79 3.09
C GLN A 117 -19.34 -29.50 4.12
N PRO A 118 -18.50 -30.49 4.45
CA PRO A 118 -17.30 -30.26 5.23
C PRO A 118 -16.36 -29.32 4.48
N VAL A 119 -15.68 -28.43 5.22
CA VAL A 119 -14.77 -27.43 4.65
C VAL A 119 -13.41 -27.54 5.31
N ARG A 120 -12.35 -27.63 4.52
CA ARG A 120 -10.99 -27.49 5.03
C ARG A 120 -10.61 -26.02 5.11
N PHE A 121 -10.55 -25.51 6.34
CA PHE A 121 -10.10 -24.14 6.56
C PHE A 121 -8.57 -24.08 6.58
N LEU A 122 -8.00 -23.31 5.65
CA LEU A 122 -6.57 -23.02 5.57
C LEU A 122 -6.35 -21.54 5.95
N PRO A 123 -6.23 -21.22 7.26
CA PRO A 123 -6.05 -19.85 7.70
C PRO A 123 -4.76 -19.26 7.14
N HIS A 124 -4.88 -18.06 6.58
CA HIS A 124 -3.73 -17.23 6.25
C HIS A 124 -4.03 -15.81 6.67
N PHE A 125 -3.34 -15.36 7.72
CA PHE A 125 -3.52 -14.04 8.31
C PHE A 125 -2.28 -13.17 8.08
N VAL A 126 -2.50 -11.98 7.53
CA VAL A 126 -1.45 -10.99 7.30
C VAL A 126 -1.83 -9.71 8.02
N LEU A 127 -1.00 -9.27 8.95
CA LEU A 127 -1.10 -7.94 9.56
C LEU A 127 -0.31 -6.98 8.69
N GLU A 128 -0.98 -5.94 8.21
CA GLU A 128 -0.36 -4.92 7.37
C GLU A 128 -0.49 -3.55 8.05
N SER A 129 0.61 -2.83 8.04
CA SER A 129 0.61 -1.40 8.34
C SER A 129 1.30 -0.66 7.22
N VAL A 130 0.78 0.51 6.93
CA VAL A 130 1.31 1.44 5.93
C VAL A 130 1.77 2.72 6.62
N GLU A 131 2.07 2.68 7.92
CA GLU A 131 2.60 3.84 8.63
C GLU A 131 4.05 4.12 8.27
N GLY A 132 4.36 5.41 8.10
CA GLY A 132 5.74 5.89 8.10
C GLY A 132 6.33 5.79 9.51
N LEU A 133 6.89 4.63 9.85
CA LEU A 133 7.46 4.39 11.18
C LEU A 133 8.76 5.19 11.40
N SER A 134 9.44 5.61 10.33
CA SER A 134 10.55 6.56 10.41
C SER A 134 10.65 7.49 9.19
N LYS A 135 11.31 8.64 9.41
CA LYS A 135 11.58 9.66 8.37
C LYS A 135 12.40 9.14 7.18
N GLN A 136 13.14 8.03 7.35
CA GLN A 136 13.98 7.41 6.32
C GLN A 136 13.26 6.29 5.55
N GLU A 137 12.16 5.79 6.12
CA GLU A 137 11.36 4.69 5.57
C GLU A 137 10.29 5.16 4.59
N GLY A 138 10.21 6.48 4.35
CA GLY A 138 9.15 7.12 3.57
C GLY A 138 7.86 7.22 4.37
N ALA A 139 6.93 8.06 3.90
CA ALA A 139 5.67 8.33 4.59
C ALA A 139 4.75 7.10 4.74
N LEU A 140 5.05 5.99 4.07
CA LEU A 140 4.32 4.72 4.10
C LEU A 140 5.28 3.54 3.90
N ALA A 141 6.14 3.26 4.88
CA ALA A 141 6.83 1.97 4.84
C ALA A 141 5.80 0.87 5.05
N PHE A 142 5.38 0.28 3.94
CA PHE A 142 4.56 -0.91 3.96
C PHE A 142 5.29 -1.99 4.75
N ARG A 143 4.66 -2.45 5.82
CA ARG A 143 5.11 -3.61 6.59
C ARG A 143 4.00 -4.64 6.61
N ALA A 144 4.34 -5.85 6.17
CA ALA A 144 3.47 -7.01 6.30
C ALA A 144 4.12 -7.98 7.29
N TYR A 145 3.33 -8.44 8.24
CA TYR A 145 3.68 -9.47 9.20
C TYR A 145 2.78 -10.66 8.92
N LEU A 146 3.40 -11.77 8.53
CA LEU A 146 2.70 -13.04 8.36
C LEU A 146 2.51 -13.70 9.73
N ASP A 147 1.36 -14.33 9.93
CA ASP A 147 1.12 -15.20 11.08
C ASP A 147 2.22 -16.28 11.24
N ARG A 148 2.61 -16.52 12.49
CA ARG A 148 3.67 -17.45 12.90
C ARG A 148 3.13 -18.46 13.90
N VAL A 149 3.50 -19.72 13.69
CA VAL A 149 3.24 -20.77 14.67
C VAL A 149 4.26 -20.65 15.82
N VAL A 150 3.81 -20.10 16.95
CA VAL A 150 4.62 -19.93 18.16
C VAL A 150 4.02 -20.77 19.30
N PRO A 151 4.46 -22.02 19.51
CA PRO A 151 3.83 -22.92 20.48
C PRO A 151 3.79 -22.38 21.91
N GLY A 152 4.84 -21.66 22.33
CA GLY A 152 4.90 -21.00 23.65
C GLY A 152 3.83 -19.91 23.83
N ALA A 153 3.43 -19.25 22.73
CA ALA A 153 2.40 -18.22 22.77
C ALA A 153 1.00 -18.82 22.94
N VAL A 154 0.69 -19.94 22.27
CA VAL A 154 -0.65 -20.57 22.33
C VAL A 154 -1.02 -20.94 23.77
N ALA A 155 -0.09 -21.53 24.52
CA ALA A 155 -0.32 -21.91 25.91
C ALA A 155 -0.56 -20.69 26.80
N ALA A 156 0.27 -19.65 26.69
CA ALA A 156 0.15 -18.42 27.47
C ALA A 156 -1.13 -17.64 27.12
N ILE A 157 -1.51 -17.60 25.85
CA ILE A 157 -2.75 -16.96 25.38
C ILE A 157 -3.97 -17.71 25.91
N ARG A 158 -3.95 -19.05 25.89
CA ARG A 158 -5.03 -19.87 26.46
C ARG A 158 -5.20 -19.61 27.96
N GLU A 159 -4.10 -19.50 28.69
CA GLU A 159 -4.12 -19.21 30.13
C GLU A 159 -4.70 -17.82 30.42
N ARG A 160 -4.38 -16.83 29.59
CA ARG A 160 -4.92 -15.47 29.69
C ARG A 160 -6.40 -15.36 29.30
N GLU A 161 -6.81 -16.03 28.23
CA GLU A 161 -8.13 -15.85 27.62
C GLU A 161 -9.23 -16.69 28.29
N ASP A 162 -9.09 -18.02 28.20
CA ASP A 162 -9.97 -19.00 28.83
C ASP A 162 -9.33 -20.39 28.70
N THR A 163 -8.99 -21.01 29.83
CA THR A 163 -8.33 -22.31 29.88
C THR A 163 -9.19 -23.46 29.36
N ARG A 164 -10.51 -23.24 29.21
CA ARG A 164 -11.47 -24.23 28.70
C ARG A 164 -11.51 -24.29 27.17
N LEU A 165 -10.94 -23.31 26.48
CA LEU A 165 -10.92 -23.28 25.02
C LEU A 165 -9.84 -24.20 24.48
N ASP A 166 -10.21 -25.05 23.52
CA ASP A 166 -9.24 -25.73 22.67
C ASP A 166 -8.76 -24.76 21.58
N LEU A 167 -7.62 -24.10 21.84
CA LEU A 167 -7.05 -23.12 20.92
C LEU A 167 -6.13 -23.81 19.91
N HIS A 168 -6.45 -23.61 18.64
CA HIS A 168 -5.65 -24.09 17.52
C HIS A 168 -4.78 -22.98 16.96
N ASP A 169 -3.49 -23.24 16.76
CA ASP A 169 -2.69 -22.43 15.83
C ASP A 169 -3.10 -22.71 14.38
N SER A 170 -2.59 -21.92 13.43
CA SER A 170 -2.94 -22.05 12.01
C SER A 170 -2.60 -23.42 11.41
N ALA A 171 -1.58 -24.12 11.95
CA ALA A 171 -1.24 -25.48 11.51
C ALA A 171 -2.28 -26.50 11.99
N ARG A 172 -2.59 -26.51 13.29
CA ARG A 172 -3.61 -27.39 13.90
C ARG A 172 -5.01 -27.12 13.36
N MET A 173 -5.31 -25.86 13.07
CA MET A 173 -6.59 -25.46 12.47
C MET A 173 -6.83 -26.15 11.12
N SER A 174 -5.75 -26.37 10.35
CA SER A 174 -5.76 -26.95 9.01
C SER A 174 -5.79 -28.48 8.97
N GLU A 175 -5.56 -29.17 10.10
CA GLU A 175 -5.39 -30.63 10.14
C GLU A 175 -6.66 -31.40 9.76
N ARG A 176 -7.84 -30.85 10.07
CA ARG A 176 -9.13 -31.52 9.91
C ARG A 176 -10.17 -30.59 9.33
N ASP A 177 -11.02 -31.16 8.49
CA ASP A 177 -12.17 -30.46 7.93
C ASP A 177 -13.14 -30.05 9.06
N LEU A 178 -13.82 -28.93 8.87
CA LEU A 178 -14.89 -28.45 9.73
C LEU A 178 -16.21 -29.04 9.23
N ALA A 179 -16.85 -29.87 10.04
CA ALA A 179 -18.20 -30.35 9.73
C ALA A 179 -19.20 -29.18 9.67
N PRO A 180 -20.29 -29.29 8.91
CA PRO A 180 -21.30 -28.24 8.90
C PRO A 180 -21.87 -27.97 10.30
N GLY A 181 -21.89 -26.71 10.71
CA GLY A 181 -22.27 -26.26 12.05
C GLY A 181 -21.16 -26.38 13.11
N GLU A 182 -20.02 -27.02 12.81
CA GLU A 182 -18.87 -27.09 13.71
C GLU A 182 -18.25 -25.69 13.90
N GLU A 183 -17.85 -25.42 15.14
CA GLU A 183 -17.15 -24.21 15.53
C GLU A 183 -15.76 -24.57 16.07
N ARG A 184 -14.74 -23.83 15.67
CA ARG A 184 -13.36 -24.04 16.14
C ARG A 184 -12.70 -22.72 16.49
N TRP A 185 -11.98 -22.70 17.61
CA TRP A 185 -11.27 -21.53 18.10
C TRP A 185 -9.82 -21.55 17.66
N GLY A 186 -9.35 -20.43 17.13
CA GLY A 186 -7.99 -20.29 16.64
C GLY A 186 -7.31 -19.06 17.18
N VAL A 187 -5.99 -19.05 17.07
CA VAL A 187 -5.16 -17.90 17.37
C VAL A 187 -4.19 -17.64 16.22
N ALA A 188 -4.16 -16.40 15.75
CA ALA A 188 -3.12 -15.91 14.85
C ALA A 188 -2.13 -15.10 15.68
N VAL A 189 -0.83 -15.28 15.45
CA VAL A 189 0.25 -14.68 16.23
C VAL A 189 1.27 -14.02 15.31
N TRP A 190 1.64 -12.77 15.63
CA TRP A 190 2.67 -12.02 14.91
C TRP A 190 3.82 -11.70 15.86
N GLU A 191 5.04 -11.96 15.37
CA GLU A 191 6.29 -11.67 16.07
C GLU A 191 6.98 -10.45 15.45
N ASP A 192 7.80 -9.77 16.26
CA ASP A 192 8.66 -8.67 15.82
C ASP A 192 7.89 -7.52 15.11
N VAL A 193 6.61 -7.33 15.47
CA VAL A 193 5.79 -6.20 15.03
C VAL A 193 6.40 -4.91 15.57
N ASP A 194 6.54 -3.91 14.71
CA ASP A 194 7.13 -2.63 15.12
C ASP A 194 6.26 -2.00 16.21
N PRO A 195 6.82 -1.70 17.40
CA PRO A 195 6.04 -1.17 18.50
C PRO A 195 5.47 0.21 18.19
N ARG A 196 5.97 0.93 17.17
CA ARG A 196 5.45 2.24 16.77
C ARG A 196 4.20 2.16 15.90
N ILE A 197 3.79 0.96 15.47
CA ILE A 197 2.56 0.79 14.69
C ILE A 197 1.35 1.07 15.57
N ASP A 198 0.61 2.12 15.23
CA ASP A 198 -0.64 2.48 15.90
C ASP A 198 -1.87 2.07 15.09
N PHE A 199 -1.79 2.05 13.76
CA PHE A 199 -2.85 1.66 12.84
C PHE A 199 -2.40 0.49 11.96
N PHE A 200 -3.25 -0.52 11.84
CA PHE A 200 -2.98 -1.70 11.03
C PHE A 200 -4.27 -2.38 10.59
N SER A 201 -4.17 -3.15 9.51
CA SER A 201 -5.24 -4.01 9.00
C SER A 201 -4.82 -5.47 9.11
N ILE A 202 -5.74 -6.36 9.47
CA ILE A 202 -5.54 -7.81 9.38
C ILE A 202 -6.36 -8.32 8.21
N TYR A 203 -5.68 -8.96 7.26
CA TYR A 203 -6.29 -9.67 6.16
C TYR A 203 -6.40 -11.16 6.51
N ALA A 204 -7.62 -11.68 6.57
CA ALA A 204 -7.90 -13.09 6.81
C ALA A 204 -8.33 -13.77 5.50
N ARG A 205 -7.55 -14.77 5.07
CA ARG A 205 -7.82 -15.60 3.89
C ARG A 205 -8.21 -17.02 4.27
N GLY A 206 -8.81 -17.70 3.30
CA GLY A 206 -9.29 -19.08 3.46
C GLY A 206 -10.67 -19.16 4.12
N LEU A 207 -11.31 -18.02 4.44
CA LEU A 207 -12.68 -17.99 4.97
C LEU A 207 -13.72 -18.30 3.88
N THR A 208 -13.35 -18.17 2.60
CA THR A 208 -14.18 -18.46 1.44
C THR A 208 -13.31 -19.01 0.31
N ASN A 209 -13.90 -19.79 -0.59
CA ASN A 209 -13.29 -20.21 -1.85
C ASN A 209 -13.73 -19.34 -3.05
N ALA A 210 -14.29 -18.16 -2.80
CA ALA A 210 -14.56 -17.18 -3.83
C ALA A 210 -13.23 -16.75 -4.49
N ILE A 211 -13.06 -17.10 -5.77
CA ILE A 211 -11.90 -16.74 -6.60
C ILE A 211 -12.34 -15.81 -7.72
N ARG A 212 -11.59 -14.75 -7.99
CA ARG A 212 -11.68 -14.01 -9.26
C ARG A 212 -10.40 -14.22 -10.05
N TRP A 213 -10.52 -14.22 -11.37
CA TRP A 213 -9.37 -14.24 -12.25
C TRP A 213 -9.48 -13.16 -13.32
N GLN A 214 -8.32 -12.71 -13.78
CA GLN A 214 -8.19 -11.77 -14.88
C GLN A 214 -6.93 -12.09 -15.69
N PRO A 215 -6.90 -11.78 -16.99
CA PRO A 215 -5.66 -11.82 -17.76
C PRO A 215 -4.60 -10.90 -17.15
N ARG A 216 -3.34 -11.35 -17.11
CA ARG A 216 -2.21 -10.50 -16.70
C ARG A 216 -1.99 -9.40 -17.71
N ALA A 217 -1.49 -8.26 -17.26
CA ALA A 217 -1.27 -7.11 -18.14
C ALA A 217 -0.20 -7.38 -19.21
N ASP A 218 0.73 -8.30 -18.95
CA ASP A 218 1.81 -8.74 -19.82
C ASP A 218 1.52 -10.08 -20.52
N ALA A 219 0.34 -10.66 -20.32
CA ALA A 219 -0.02 -11.93 -20.94
C ALA A 219 -0.19 -11.77 -22.46
N THR A 220 0.40 -12.70 -23.20
CA THR A 220 0.14 -12.89 -24.63
C THR A 220 -0.49 -14.24 -24.82
N PHE A 221 -1.60 -14.27 -25.57
CA PHE A 221 -2.33 -15.49 -25.89
C PHE A 221 -2.11 -15.81 -27.37
N ALA A 222 -1.63 -17.01 -27.64
CA ALA A 222 -1.40 -17.59 -28.96
C ALA A 222 -2.28 -18.85 -29.12
N ALA A 223 -2.37 -19.37 -30.34
CA ALA A 223 -3.19 -20.53 -30.65
C ALA A 223 -2.81 -21.81 -29.86
N ASP A 224 -1.56 -21.90 -29.40
CA ASP A 224 -1.01 -22.99 -28.61
C ASP A 224 -0.89 -22.65 -27.11
N SER A 225 -1.42 -21.51 -26.67
CA SER A 225 -1.41 -21.13 -25.25
C SER A 225 -2.13 -22.18 -24.41
N VAL A 226 -1.44 -22.62 -23.35
CA VAL A 226 -2.01 -23.52 -22.35
C VAL A 226 -3.01 -22.73 -21.50
N PRO A 227 -4.24 -23.24 -21.27
CA PRO A 227 -5.23 -22.57 -20.43
C PRO A 227 -4.66 -22.13 -19.09
N VAL A 228 -5.07 -20.95 -18.60
CA VAL A 228 -4.71 -20.39 -17.27
C VAL A 228 -3.28 -19.82 -17.18
N THR A 229 -2.39 -20.09 -18.14
CA THR A 229 -0.96 -19.69 -18.06
C THR A 229 -0.76 -18.17 -18.12
N GLY A 230 -1.74 -17.42 -18.62
CA GLY A 230 -1.75 -15.96 -18.72
C GLY A 230 -2.68 -15.26 -17.73
N GLU A 231 -3.20 -15.96 -16.72
CA GLU A 231 -4.18 -15.42 -15.79
C GLU A 231 -3.62 -15.20 -14.38
N GLU A 232 -4.15 -14.19 -13.69
CA GLU A 232 -3.93 -13.93 -12.27
C GLU A 232 -5.19 -14.33 -11.50
N HIS A 233 -5.04 -15.21 -10.52
CA HIS A 233 -6.14 -15.74 -9.71
C HIS A 233 -6.04 -15.20 -8.29
N VAL A 234 -7.17 -14.79 -7.71
CA VAL A 234 -7.23 -14.16 -6.40
C VAL A 234 -8.37 -14.69 -5.58
N LEU A 235 -8.06 -15.09 -4.35
CA LEU A 235 -9.04 -15.42 -3.33
C LEU A 235 -9.56 -14.16 -2.63
N GLU A 236 -10.86 -14.15 -2.38
CA GLU A 236 -11.47 -13.14 -1.53
C GLU A 236 -10.91 -13.23 -0.09
N SER A 237 -10.62 -12.06 0.47
CA SER A 237 -10.02 -11.90 1.79
C SER A 237 -10.91 -11.00 2.64
N LEU A 238 -11.03 -11.30 3.92
CA LEU A 238 -11.68 -10.41 4.88
C LEU A 238 -10.65 -9.41 5.42
N ARG A 239 -10.84 -8.11 5.17
CA ARG A 239 -10.07 -7.02 5.76
C ARG A 239 -10.73 -6.56 7.05
N LEU A 240 -9.95 -6.51 8.12
CA LEU A 240 -10.32 -5.99 9.43
C LEU A 240 -9.37 -4.85 9.79
N ASP A 241 -9.89 -3.69 10.19
CA ASP A 241 -9.06 -2.53 10.52
C ASP A 241 -9.01 -2.32 12.04
N PHE A 242 -7.83 -2.01 12.57
CA PHE A 242 -7.59 -1.85 14.00
C PHE A 242 -6.73 -0.63 14.30
N TRP A 243 -6.83 -0.16 15.54
CA TRP A 243 -5.96 0.89 16.04
C TRP A 243 -5.60 0.76 17.51
N ARG A 244 -4.46 1.36 17.87
CA ARG A 244 -3.92 1.45 19.22
C ARG A 244 -3.67 2.92 19.58
N PRO A 245 -4.03 3.37 20.80
CA PRO A 245 -3.62 4.67 21.29
C PRO A 245 -2.10 4.73 21.48
N GLY A 246 -1.40 5.60 20.74
CA GLY A 246 0.06 5.60 20.65
C GLY A 246 0.84 6.12 21.86
N ASP A 247 0.16 6.60 22.92
CA ASP A 247 0.82 7.32 24.02
C ASP A 247 0.90 6.56 25.35
N ASP A 248 0.31 5.36 25.47
CA ASP A 248 0.28 4.61 26.74
C ASP A 248 1.30 3.47 26.76
N ALA A 249 2.58 3.81 26.89
CA ALA A 249 3.64 2.85 27.23
C ALA A 249 3.43 2.18 28.63
N THR A 250 2.41 2.63 29.37
CA THR A 250 2.11 2.23 30.76
C THR A 250 0.86 1.37 30.91
N SER A 251 0.06 1.15 29.85
CA SER A 251 -1.08 0.24 29.94
C SER A 251 -0.61 -1.20 29.82
N LEU A 252 -0.62 -1.95 30.92
CA LEU A 252 -0.37 -3.40 30.93
C LEU A 252 -1.53 -4.20 30.30
N ASP A 253 -2.63 -3.53 29.97
CA ASP A 253 -3.87 -4.11 29.45
C ASP A 253 -4.16 -3.61 28.01
N ASP A 254 -3.28 -4.01 27.08
CA ASP A 254 -3.29 -3.66 25.65
C ASP A 254 -4.42 -4.35 24.85
N GLU A 255 -5.70 -3.98 25.06
CA GLU A 255 -6.76 -4.29 24.10
C GLU A 255 -6.76 -3.24 22.98
N MET A 256 -6.48 -3.68 21.74
CA MET A 256 -6.53 -2.80 20.57
C MET A 256 -8.00 -2.52 20.21
N SER A 257 -8.28 -1.34 19.68
CA SER A 257 -9.63 -0.92 19.31
C SER A 257 -9.95 -1.29 17.86
N VAL A 258 -11.22 -1.65 17.61
CA VAL A 258 -11.73 -1.92 16.26
C VAL A 258 -11.88 -0.59 15.51
N GLY A 259 -11.30 -0.51 14.32
CA GLY A 259 -11.46 0.60 13.38
C GLY A 259 -12.64 0.41 12.43
N HIS A 260 -12.79 1.30 11.45
CA HIS A 260 -13.73 1.13 10.34
C HIS A 260 -13.01 1.32 9.00
N ALA A 261 -13.55 0.75 7.94
CA ALA A 261 -13.00 0.90 6.59
C ALA A 261 -12.84 2.39 6.22
N GLY A 262 -11.71 2.76 5.61
CA GLY A 262 -11.39 4.15 5.26
C GLY A 262 -10.81 4.99 6.41
N MET A 263 -10.88 4.53 7.67
CA MET A 263 -10.32 5.25 8.83
C MET A 263 -8.81 5.42 8.71
N TYR A 264 -8.12 4.38 8.25
CA TYR A 264 -6.69 4.39 8.02
C TYR A 264 -6.31 5.47 7.01
N GLU A 265 -6.95 5.46 5.85
CA GLU A 265 -6.65 6.37 4.76
C GLU A 265 -7.00 7.81 5.13
N ARG A 266 -8.09 8.02 5.87
CA ARG A 266 -8.43 9.34 6.45
C ARG A 266 -7.37 9.82 7.43
N ARG A 267 -6.93 8.99 8.39
CA ARG A 267 -5.87 9.39 9.32
C ARG A 267 -4.57 9.69 8.60
N THR A 268 -4.19 8.90 7.60
CA THR A 268 -3.00 9.17 6.77
C THR A 268 -3.10 10.51 6.06
N ILE A 269 -4.24 10.81 5.43
CA ILE A 269 -4.50 12.12 4.81
C ILE A 269 -4.35 13.24 5.86
N GLY A 270 -5.00 13.07 7.01
CA GLY A 270 -4.95 14.02 8.11
C GLY A 270 -3.55 14.29 8.66
N SER A 271 -2.79 13.22 8.92
CA SER A 271 -1.41 13.31 9.41
C SER A 271 -0.51 14.04 8.42
N ARG A 272 -0.63 13.77 7.11
CA ARG A 272 0.13 14.49 6.07
C ARG A 272 -0.19 15.97 6.03
N VAL A 273 -1.47 16.32 6.17
CA VAL A 273 -1.91 17.72 6.25
C VAL A 273 -1.31 18.41 7.47
N LEU A 274 -1.37 17.77 8.63
CA LEU A 274 -0.80 18.30 9.87
C LEU A 274 0.72 18.45 9.80
N GLU A 275 1.41 17.46 9.23
CA GLU A 275 2.86 17.50 9.02
C GLU A 275 3.23 18.68 8.12
N ALA A 276 2.57 18.82 6.96
CA ALA A 276 2.80 19.93 6.03
C ALA A 276 2.49 21.31 6.65
N LEU A 277 1.40 21.42 7.42
CA LEU A 277 1.06 22.67 8.12
C LEU A 277 2.03 23.01 9.26
N GLY A 278 2.55 22.00 9.96
CA GLY A 278 3.48 22.15 11.08
C GLY A 278 4.91 22.44 10.63
N ARG A 279 5.31 21.98 9.44
CA ARG A 279 6.71 21.98 8.99
C ARG A 279 7.32 23.38 8.84
N GLY A 280 6.57 24.34 8.33
CA GLY A 280 7.06 25.72 8.14
C GLY A 280 7.52 26.37 9.45
N ARG A 281 6.85 26.08 10.57
CA ARG A 281 7.24 26.56 11.91
C ARG A 281 8.51 25.89 12.44
N GLN A 282 8.75 24.64 12.07
CA GLN A 282 9.90 23.85 12.54
C GLN A 282 11.18 24.16 11.75
N THR A 283 11.04 24.46 10.46
CA THR A 283 12.17 24.60 9.52
C THR A 283 12.44 26.04 9.10
N ALA A 284 11.56 26.98 9.47
CA ALA A 284 11.58 28.37 9.03
C ALA A 284 11.58 28.51 7.49
N SER A 285 10.89 27.60 6.80
CA SER A 285 10.69 27.61 5.34
C SER A 285 9.41 28.36 4.95
N ALA A 286 9.41 28.92 3.74
CA ALA A 286 8.25 29.51 3.07
C ALA A 286 8.13 28.89 1.65
N PRO A 287 7.64 27.64 1.52
CA PRO A 287 7.67 26.89 0.27
C PRO A 287 7.09 27.62 -0.95
N ARG A 288 5.94 28.29 -0.79
CA ARG A 288 5.33 29.06 -1.88
C ARG A 288 6.27 30.15 -2.41
N GLU A 289 6.89 30.92 -1.52
CA GLU A 289 7.85 31.97 -1.90
C GLU A 289 9.10 31.37 -2.53
N GLY A 290 9.60 30.24 -2.00
CA GLY A 290 10.75 29.53 -2.55
C GLY A 290 10.50 29.05 -3.99
N LEU A 291 9.32 28.48 -4.26
CA LEU A 291 8.94 28.09 -5.62
C LEU A 291 8.84 29.29 -6.56
N GLN A 292 8.26 30.40 -6.10
CA GLN A 292 8.18 31.65 -6.87
C GLN A 292 9.56 32.22 -7.22
N GLN A 293 10.51 32.21 -6.28
CA GLN A 293 11.90 32.62 -6.54
C GLN A 293 12.57 31.76 -7.61
N LEU A 294 12.19 30.49 -7.72
CA LEU A 294 12.67 29.56 -8.75
C LEU A 294 11.90 29.66 -10.07
N GLY A 295 10.85 30.49 -10.15
CA GLY A 295 9.96 30.57 -11.30
C GLY A 295 9.14 29.29 -11.53
N LEU A 296 8.85 28.55 -10.46
CA LEU A 296 8.08 27.32 -10.47
C LEU A 296 6.75 27.50 -9.75
N THR A 297 5.77 26.72 -10.17
CA THR A 297 4.50 26.48 -9.44
C THR A 297 4.50 25.10 -8.81
N TRP A 298 3.65 24.87 -7.81
CA TRP A 298 3.51 23.53 -7.21
C TRP A 298 2.98 22.49 -8.22
N GLU A 299 2.18 22.93 -9.21
CA GLU A 299 1.67 22.05 -10.27
C GLU A 299 2.81 21.50 -11.15
N GLU A 300 3.86 22.31 -11.36
CA GLU A 300 5.02 21.89 -12.17
C GLU A 300 5.90 20.86 -11.47
N ILE A 301 5.81 20.71 -10.15
CA ILE A 301 6.55 19.72 -9.35
C ILE A 301 5.67 18.55 -8.88
N LEU A 302 4.57 18.30 -9.59
CA LEU A 302 3.79 17.07 -9.42
C LEU A 302 4.56 15.84 -9.92
N ASP A 303 4.28 14.71 -9.29
CA ASP A 303 4.74 13.40 -9.76
C ASP A 303 4.25 13.11 -11.19
N PRO A 304 5.08 12.48 -12.03
CA PRO A 304 4.69 12.16 -13.39
C PRO A 304 3.54 11.13 -13.38
N PRO A 305 2.64 11.13 -14.38
CA PRO A 305 1.51 10.19 -14.45
C PRO A 305 1.92 8.72 -14.35
N ALA A 306 3.10 8.36 -14.85
CA ALA A 306 3.65 7.01 -14.73
C ALA A 306 3.92 6.64 -13.26
N ALA A 307 4.46 7.56 -12.45
CA ALA A 307 4.68 7.35 -11.03
C ALA A 307 3.36 7.28 -10.25
N VAL A 308 2.38 8.12 -10.58
CA VAL A 308 1.02 8.04 -9.99
C VAL A 308 0.37 6.69 -10.30
N LYS A 309 0.48 6.20 -11.54
CA LYS A 309 -0.03 4.89 -11.93
C LYS A 309 0.71 3.74 -11.22
N ALA A 310 2.03 3.83 -11.10
CA ALA A 310 2.84 2.85 -10.38
C ALA A 310 2.49 2.83 -8.89
N ALA A 311 2.31 3.99 -8.27
CA ALA A 311 1.91 4.15 -6.88
C ALA A 311 0.49 3.62 -6.59
N ALA A 312 -0.40 3.65 -7.58
CA ALA A 312 -1.71 3.01 -7.50
C ALA A 312 -1.66 1.49 -7.71
N SER A 313 -0.55 0.97 -8.27
CA SER A 313 -0.33 -0.45 -8.42
C SER A 313 0.32 -1.04 -7.18
N VAL A 314 0.12 -2.34 -6.95
CA VAL A 314 0.72 -3.06 -5.81
C VAL A 314 2.23 -3.31 -6.03
N ASP A 315 2.83 -2.78 -7.10
CA ASP A 315 4.27 -2.91 -7.39
C ASP A 315 5.10 -2.07 -6.39
N ARG A 316 5.40 -2.73 -5.27
CA ARG A 316 5.97 -2.17 -4.03
C ARG A 316 7.49 -1.98 -4.07
N ASP A 317 8.15 -2.36 -5.16
CA ASP A 317 9.60 -2.23 -5.34
C ASP A 317 9.98 -1.01 -6.21
N THR A 318 8.98 -0.29 -6.71
CA THR A 318 9.20 0.96 -7.47
C THR A 318 9.47 2.11 -6.50
N PRO A 319 10.66 2.74 -6.57
CA PRO A 319 10.98 3.83 -5.67
C PRO A 319 10.24 5.14 -6.02
N PRO A 320 10.11 6.10 -5.07
CA PRO A 320 9.53 7.41 -5.33
C PRO A 320 10.24 8.16 -6.47
N SER A 321 9.47 8.83 -7.31
CA SER A 321 10.00 9.59 -8.45
C SER A 321 10.92 10.74 -7.99
N LEU A 322 12.08 10.86 -8.62
CA LEU A 322 13.02 11.98 -8.42
C LEU A 322 12.78 13.13 -9.42
N VAL A 323 11.79 13.01 -10.31
CA VAL A 323 11.46 14.04 -11.31
C VAL A 323 11.14 15.40 -10.68
N PRO A 324 10.33 15.52 -9.61
CA PRO A 324 10.09 16.80 -8.93
C PRO A 324 11.39 17.45 -8.43
N LEU A 325 12.25 16.67 -7.75
CA LEU A 325 13.52 17.18 -7.22
C LEU A 325 14.45 17.62 -8.36
N LYS A 326 14.52 16.83 -9.44
CA LYS A 326 15.28 17.18 -10.65
C LYS A 326 14.83 18.53 -11.23
N LYS A 327 13.51 18.80 -11.28
CA LYS A 327 12.98 20.09 -11.78
C LYS A 327 13.44 21.26 -10.90
N VAL A 328 13.42 21.10 -9.57
CA VAL A 328 13.92 22.11 -8.62
C VAL A 328 15.42 22.35 -8.81
N VAL A 329 16.24 21.29 -8.91
CA VAL A 329 17.70 21.43 -9.15
C VAL A 329 17.97 22.13 -10.49
N ASN A 330 17.22 21.80 -11.53
CA ASN A 330 17.35 22.45 -12.84
C ASN A 330 16.96 23.94 -12.80
N ALA A 331 15.92 24.32 -12.04
CA ALA A 331 15.57 25.72 -11.83
C ALA A 331 16.66 26.47 -11.04
N LEU A 332 17.22 25.84 -10.00
CA LEU A 332 18.35 26.39 -9.24
C LEU A 332 19.59 26.61 -10.12
N ALA A 333 19.90 25.67 -11.03
CA ALA A 333 21.01 25.82 -11.97
C ALA A 333 20.85 27.05 -12.88
N ARG A 334 19.60 27.36 -13.26
CA ARG A 334 19.26 28.50 -14.14
C ARG A 334 19.12 29.82 -13.39
N LEU A 335 18.95 29.79 -12.07
CA LEU A 335 18.75 30.99 -11.25
C LEU A 335 19.95 31.94 -11.32
N GLN A 336 19.66 33.21 -11.60
CA GLN A 336 20.64 34.30 -11.66
C GLN A 336 20.26 35.39 -10.66
N PRO A 337 21.24 35.97 -9.94
CA PRO A 337 22.66 35.59 -9.90
C PRO A 337 22.88 34.26 -9.14
N PRO A 338 24.01 33.54 -9.34
CA PRO A 338 24.27 32.28 -8.64
C PRO A 338 24.30 32.40 -7.11
N ALA A 339 24.62 33.59 -6.60
CA ALA A 339 24.61 33.92 -5.18
C ALA A 339 23.21 33.88 -4.55
N ALA A 340 22.13 33.92 -5.35
CA ALA A 340 20.75 33.82 -4.85
C ALA A 340 20.32 32.37 -4.55
N ARG A 341 21.08 31.37 -5.00
CA ARG A 341 20.70 29.95 -4.90
C ARG A 341 20.56 29.45 -3.45
N PRO A 342 21.51 29.72 -2.51
CA PRO A 342 21.36 29.27 -1.13
C PRO A 342 20.12 29.84 -0.45
N ALA A 343 19.84 31.13 -0.68
CA ALA A 343 18.63 31.78 -0.18
C ALA A 343 17.36 31.09 -0.70
N ALA A 344 17.28 30.79 -2.00
CA ALA A 344 16.14 30.09 -2.58
C ALA A 344 15.96 28.66 -2.02
N ILE A 345 17.06 27.92 -1.83
CA ILE A 345 17.06 26.59 -1.20
C ILE A 345 16.53 26.68 0.23
N ARG A 346 17.04 27.63 1.02
CA ARG A 346 16.62 27.85 2.41
C ARG A 346 15.16 28.28 2.50
N THR A 347 14.69 29.14 1.62
CA THR A 347 13.27 29.54 1.58
C THR A 347 12.39 28.33 1.25
N LEU A 348 12.81 27.45 0.34
CA LEU A 348 12.03 26.27 -0.06
C LEU A 348 12.07 25.13 0.99
N PHE A 349 13.25 24.74 1.45
CA PHE A 349 13.47 23.54 2.28
C PHE A 349 13.83 23.84 3.75
N GLY A 350 14.02 25.11 4.11
CA GLY A 350 14.51 25.51 5.43
C GLY A 350 16.01 25.27 5.62
N GLY A 351 16.52 25.60 6.80
CA GLY A 351 17.96 25.52 7.09
C GLY A 351 18.53 24.10 7.06
N VAL A 352 17.75 23.12 7.52
CA VAL A 352 18.18 21.69 7.50
C VAL A 352 18.21 21.17 6.06
N GLY A 353 17.26 21.55 5.23
CA GLY A 353 17.25 21.18 3.81
C GLY A 353 18.38 21.82 3.03
N GLU A 354 18.76 23.05 3.37
CA GLU A 354 19.96 23.71 2.82
C GLU A 354 21.23 22.89 3.11
N GLU A 355 21.44 22.48 4.36
CA GLU A 355 22.57 21.61 4.75
C GLU A 355 22.56 20.27 3.99
N TRP A 356 21.40 19.61 3.89
CA TRP A 356 21.29 18.34 3.16
C TRP A 356 21.57 18.48 1.67
N PHE A 357 21.16 19.60 1.07
CA PHE A 357 21.43 19.90 -0.32
C PHE A 357 22.92 20.12 -0.56
N GLU A 358 23.57 20.89 0.30
CA GLU A 358 25.02 21.10 0.26
C GLU A 358 25.80 19.79 0.45
N ASP A 359 25.39 18.96 1.40
CA ASP A 359 25.96 17.63 1.64
C ASP A 359 25.85 16.74 0.40
N LEU A 360 24.71 16.76 -0.29
CA LEU A 360 24.49 15.95 -1.49
C LEU A 360 25.39 16.40 -2.64
N VAL A 361 25.49 17.71 -2.88
CA VAL A 361 26.36 18.29 -3.91
C VAL A 361 27.83 18.02 -3.58
N ARG A 362 28.24 18.22 -2.33
CA ARG A 362 29.59 17.91 -1.84
C ARG A 362 29.89 16.42 -1.93
N GLY A 363 28.90 15.57 -1.71
CA GLY A 363 29.01 14.12 -1.81
C GLY A 363 29.49 13.65 -3.19
N LEU A 364 29.16 14.37 -4.26
CA LEU A 364 29.63 14.03 -5.62
C LEU A 364 31.13 14.31 -5.84
N THR A 365 31.70 15.28 -5.13
CA THR A 365 33.11 15.70 -5.27
C THR A 365 34.01 15.26 -4.12
N ALA A 366 33.42 14.73 -3.03
CA ALA A 366 34.16 14.37 -1.82
C ALA A 366 35.25 13.32 -2.12
N PRO A 367 36.47 13.46 -1.58
CA PRO A 367 37.51 12.46 -1.78
C PRO A 367 37.08 11.12 -1.19
N LEU A 368 37.35 10.04 -1.92
CA LEU A 368 37.05 8.67 -1.53
C LEU A 368 38.33 7.82 -1.59
N ASP A 369 38.31 6.68 -0.88
CA ASP A 369 39.29 5.61 -1.11
C ASP A 369 39.24 5.09 -2.56
N GLU A 370 40.30 4.42 -3.01
CA GLU A 370 40.49 4.05 -4.42
C GLU A 370 39.38 3.12 -4.96
N GLU A 371 38.90 2.20 -4.12
CA GLU A 371 37.81 1.27 -4.46
C GLU A 371 36.50 2.03 -4.68
N ARG A 372 36.09 2.86 -3.70
CA ARG A 372 34.85 3.64 -3.83
C ARG A 372 34.95 4.73 -4.90
N GLY A 373 36.14 5.31 -5.10
CA GLY A 373 36.38 6.27 -6.18
C GLY A 373 36.18 5.65 -7.56
N THR A 374 36.62 4.40 -7.75
CA THR A 374 36.40 3.65 -9.00
C THR A 374 34.92 3.35 -9.22
N LEU A 375 34.21 2.92 -8.18
CA LEU A 375 32.76 2.70 -8.23
C LEU A 375 31.99 3.98 -8.58
N ARG A 376 32.35 5.13 -7.98
CA ARG A 376 31.74 6.41 -8.29
C ARG A 376 31.97 6.80 -9.74
N ARG A 377 33.20 6.73 -10.25
CA ARG A 377 33.52 7.05 -11.65
C ARG A 377 32.69 6.22 -12.62
N GLY A 378 32.67 4.89 -12.42
CA GLY A 378 31.86 4.01 -13.25
C GLY A 378 30.35 4.32 -13.19
N MET A 379 29.86 4.85 -12.06
CA MET A 379 28.47 5.30 -11.96
C MET A 379 28.24 6.66 -12.65
N LEU A 380 29.15 7.62 -12.48
CA LEU A 380 29.09 8.93 -13.15
C LEU A 380 29.09 8.76 -14.68
N ASP A 381 29.92 7.85 -15.20
CA ASP A 381 29.97 7.50 -16.62
C ASP A 381 28.61 6.97 -17.11
N ARG A 382 27.96 6.09 -16.34
CA ARG A 382 26.60 5.62 -16.64
C ARG A 382 25.55 6.74 -16.60
N CYS A 383 25.77 7.77 -15.79
CA CYS A 383 24.92 8.97 -15.76
C CYS A 383 25.24 9.97 -16.89
N GLY A 384 26.28 9.73 -17.71
CA GLY A 384 26.73 10.65 -18.76
C GLY A 384 27.35 11.95 -18.18
N VAL A 385 28.08 11.81 -17.08
CA VAL A 385 28.72 12.91 -16.32
C VAL A 385 30.19 12.55 -16.09
N SER A 386 31.11 13.47 -16.38
CA SER A 386 32.52 13.31 -16.03
C SER A 386 32.85 13.93 -14.66
N GLU A 387 33.95 13.54 -14.01
CA GLU A 387 34.42 14.21 -12.76
C GLU A 387 34.68 15.71 -12.98
N GLU A 388 35.14 16.09 -14.17
CA GLU A 388 35.34 17.49 -14.55
C GLU A 388 34.01 18.26 -14.66
N ASP A 389 32.97 17.64 -15.20
CA ASP A 389 31.62 18.23 -15.23
C ASP A 389 31.06 18.45 -13.83
N VAL A 390 31.31 17.52 -12.90
CA VAL A 390 30.88 17.67 -11.50
C VAL A 390 31.59 18.87 -10.85
N ALA A 391 32.90 19.02 -11.08
CA ALA A 391 33.68 20.11 -10.50
C ALA A 391 33.26 21.48 -11.05
N ASN A 392 33.04 21.58 -12.36
CA ASN A 392 32.75 22.85 -13.02
C ASN A 392 31.26 23.23 -12.97
N ARG A 393 30.36 22.25 -13.03
CA ARG A 393 28.91 22.44 -13.19
C ARG A 393 28.14 21.47 -12.28
N PRO A 394 28.27 21.61 -10.95
CA PRO A 394 27.77 20.62 -10.00
C PRO A 394 26.24 20.43 -10.06
N LEU A 395 25.47 21.51 -10.25
CA LEU A 395 24.01 21.42 -10.31
C LEU A 395 23.52 20.75 -11.61
N GLU A 396 24.15 21.04 -12.75
CA GLU A 396 23.83 20.40 -14.03
C GLU A 396 24.17 18.91 -14.01
N SER A 397 25.29 18.56 -13.37
CA SER A 397 25.69 17.18 -13.11
C SER A 397 24.71 16.47 -12.19
N LEU A 398 24.25 17.12 -11.12
CA LEU A 398 23.24 16.56 -10.22
C LEU A 398 21.91 16.31 -10.95
N VAL A 399 21.48 17.18 -11.88
CA VAL A 399 20.27 16.95 -12.70
C VAL A 399 20.37 15.65 -13.51
N LYS A 400 21.53 15.39 -14.13
CA LYS A 400 21.77 14.16 -14.89
C LYS A 400 21.80 12.92 -13.98
N VAL A 401 22.46 13.04 -12.83
CA VAL A 401 22.50 11.97 -11.81
C VAL A 401 21.09 11.62 -11.32
N LEU A 402 20.27 12.61 -10.97
CA LEU A 402 18.90 12.38 -10.53
C LEU A 402 18.06 11.70 -11.63
N ALA A 403 18.24 12.09 -12.89
CA ALA A 403 17.55 11.44 -14.02
C ALA A 403 17.95 9.96 -14.19
N ALA A 404 19.23 9.64 -14.03
CA ALA A 404 19.71 8.26 -14.11
C ALA A 404 19.23 7.41 -12.92
N LEU A 405 19.22 7.98 -11.71
CA LEU A 405 18.70 7.31 -10.51
C LEU A 405 17.19 7.09 -10.58
N ASP A 406 16.43 8.02 -11.13
CA ASP A 406 14.97 7.89 -11.36
C ASP A 406 14.64 6.72 -12.30
N ALA A 407 15.47 6.52 -13.33
CA ALA A 407 15.33 5.41 -14.27
C ALA A 407 15.82 4.05 -13.71
N THR A 408 16.40 4.03 -12.50
CA THR A 408 16.96 2.81 -11.91
C THR A 408 15.92 2.11 -11.03
N THR A 409 15.43 0.96 -11.48
CA THR A 409 14.61 0.02 -10.70
C THR A 409 15.32 -1.33 -10.59
N PRO A 410 15.15 -2.08 -9.48
CA PRO A 410 14.29 -1.84 -8.30
C PRO A 410 14.92 -0.89 -7.24
N ALA A 411 14.14 -0.51 -6.22
CA ALA A 411 14.55 0.43 -5.17
C ALA A 411 15.86 0.06 -4.45
N ALA A 412 16.14 -1.24 -4.25
CA ALA A 412 17.40 -1.70 -3.68
C ALA A 412 18.61 -1.30 -4.54
N THR A 413 18.53 -1.51 -5.86
CA THR A 413 19.56 -1.12 -6.82
C THR A 413 19.76 0.39 -6.84
N ARG A 414 18.67 1.16 -6.79
CA ARG A 414 18.74 2.63 -6.71
C ARG A 414 19.48 3.10 -5.45
N ARG A 415 19.20 2.49 -4.29
CA ARG A 415 19.89 2.81 -3.03
C ARG A 415 21.39 2.50 -3.11
N SER A 416 21.77 1.34 -3.64
CA SER A 416 23.18 1.00 -3.88
C SER A 416 23.85 1.99 -4.83
N ALA A 417 23.15 2.42 -5.88
CA ALA A 417 23.65 3.41 -6.81
C ALA A 417 23.84 4.80 -6.16
N ALA A 418 22.88 5.24 -5.35
CA ALA A 418 22.98 6.48 -4.58
C ALA A 418 24.16 6.44 -3.60
N VAL A 419 24.40 5.31 -2.93
CA VAL A 419 25.57 5.13 -2.05
C VAL A 419 26.88 5.22 -2.82
N ALA A 420 26.98 4.60 -4.01
CA ALA A 420 28.17 4.70 -4.85
C ALA A 420 28.46 6.14 -5.30
N LEU A 421 27.41 6.93 -5.58
CA LEU A 421 27.54 8.32 -6.01
C LEU A 421 27.84 9.27 -4.85
N PHE A 422 27.02 9.26 -3.82
CA PHE A 422 27.03 10.27 -2.74
C PHE A 422 27.75 9.82 -1.47
N GLY A 423 28.13 8.55 -1.36
CA GLY A 423 28.76 8.00 -0.16
C GLY A 423 27.87 8.16 1.08
N ALA A 424 28.43 8.74 2.15
CA ALA A 424 27.71 8.98 3.40
C ALA A 424 26.54 9.97 3.25
N ALA A 425 26.53 10.80 2.19
CA ALA A 425 25.44 11.73 1.92
C ALA A 425 24.25 11.09 1.19
N ALA A 426 24.31 9.81 0.79
CA ALA A 426 23.21 9.15 0.07
C ALA A 426 21.83 9.24 0.77
N PRO A 427 21.72 9.09 2.11
CA PRO A 427 20.43 9.24 2.80
C PRO A 427 19.82 10.67 2.71
N ARG A 428 20.63 11.68 2.36
CA ARG A 428 20.15 13.06 2.17
C ARG A 428 19.23 13.17 0.95
N LEU A 429 19.40 12.29 -0.05
CA LEU A 429 18.54 12.27 -1.24
C LEU A 429 17.08 12.01 -0.86
N ASP A 430 16.83 10.91 -0.15
CA ASP A 430 15.47 10.55 0.27
C ASP A 430 14.89 11.61 1.23
N SER A 431 15.75 12.20 2.07
CA SER A 431 15.35 13.29 2.98
C SER A 431 14.91 14.54 2.21
N LEU A 432 15.61 14.93 1.14
CA LEU A 432 15.26 16.07 0.29
C LEU A 432 13.99 15.82 -0.53
N VAL A 433 13.76 14.59 -0.99
CA VAL A 433 12.51 14.22 -1.67
C VAL A 433 11.33 14.40 -0.72
N HIS A 434 11.43 13.90 0.52
CA HIS A 434 10.40 14.07 1.53
C HIS A 434 10.14 15.55 1.86
N GLU A 435 11.19 16.37 2.05
CA GLU A 435 11.01 17.80 2.28
C GLU A 435 10.38 18.51 1.08
N LEU A 436 10.68 18.07 -0.15
CA LEU A 436 10.02 18.61 -1.34
C LEU A 436 8.53 18.25 -1.38
N ASP A 437 8.16 17.04 -0.99
CA ASP A 437 6.76 16.62 -0.90
C ASP A 437 6.00 17.46 0.13
N LEU A 438 6.60 17.70 1.31
CA LEU A 438 6.02 18.58 2.33
C LEU A 438 5.94 20.05 1.86
N ALA A 439 6.97 20.55 1.20
CA ALA A 439 6.99 21.90 0.64
C ALA A 439 5.89 22.09 -0.42
N ARG A 440 5.73 21.11 -1.32
CA ARG A 440 4.65 21.07 -2.32
C ARG A 440 3.28 21.02 -1.65
N ALA A 441 3.09 20.09 -0.71
CA ALA A 441 1.84 19.95 0.04
C ALA A 441 1.47 21.25 0.77
N ARG A 442 2.46 21.90 1.38
CA ARG A 442 2.27 23.20 2.02
C ARG A 442 1.85 24.29 1.04
N ALA A 443 2.50 24.38 -0.13
CA ALA A 443 2.15 25.34 -1.17
C ALA A 443 0.70 25.12 -1.68
N VAL A 444 0.29 23.86 -1.85
CA VAL A 444 -1.09 23.49 -2.20
C VAL A 444 -2.08 23.95 -1.13
N LEU A 445 -1.78 23.70 0.15
CA LEU A 445 -2.61 24.15 1.27
C LEU A 445 -2.69 25.68 1.39
N ASP A 446 -1.64 26.40 0.99
CA ASP A 446 -1.65 27.86 0.91
C ASP A 446 -2.58 28.35 -0.21
N ASP A 447 -2.72 27.60 -1.32
CA ASP A 447 -3.62 27.91 -2.44
C ASP A 447 -5.09 27.52 -2.15
N MET A 448 -5.32 26.64 -1.17
CA MET A 448 -6.64 26.23 -0.73
C MET A 448 -7.24 27.23 0.26
N ASP A 449 -8.51 27.56 0.07
CA ASP A 449 -9.28 28.40 0.99
C ASP A 449 -9.99 27.54 2.06
N PHE A 450 -9.38 27.41 3.25
CA PHE A 450 -9.97 26.71 4.40
C PHE A 450 -9.48 27.25 5.74
N ASP A 451 -10.30 27.14 6.80
CA ASP A 451 -9.88 27.53 8.16
C ASP A 451 -8.91 26.49 8.75
N ARG A 452 -7.68 26.93 8.98
CA ARG A 452 -6.59 26.10 9.52
C ARG A 452 -6.68 25.87 11.02
N ARG A 453 -7.39 26.73 11.76
CA ARG A 453 -7.49 26.65 13.22
C ARG A 453 -8.08 25.32 13.69
N PRO A 454 -9.28 24.89 13.21
CA PRO A 454 -9.85 23.62 13.64
C PRO A 454 -8.99 22.42 13.20
N VAL A 455 -8.31 22.51 12.06
CA VAL A 455 -7.41 21.46 11.57
C VAL A 455 -6.24 21.27 12.53
N LEU A 456 -5.55 22.36 12.91
CA LEU A 456 -4.40 22.30 13.80
C LEU A 456 -4.76 21.89 15.24
N SER A 457 -5.99 22.14 15.70
CA SER A 457 -6.43 21.75 17.05
C SER A 457 -7.16 20.41 17.13
N GLY A 458 -7.69 19.89 16.02
CA GLY A 458 -8.58 18.72 15.99
C GLY A 458 -7.91 17.38 15.67
N GLY A 459 -6.59 17.36 15.46
CA GLY A 459 -5.86 16.14 15.13
C GLY A 459 -6.17 15.59 13.73
N ALA A 460 -5.68 14.39 13.44
CA ALA A 460 -5.65 13.84 12.08
C ALA A 460 -7.06 13.66 11.48
N LEU A 461 -8.05 13.20 12.26
CA LEU A 461 -9.40 13.00 11.73
C LEU A 461 -10.05 14.32 11.31
N THR A 462 -10.00 15.36 12.15
CA THR A 462 -10.51 16.69 11.78
C THR A 462 -9.77 17.28 10.59
N ALA A 463 -8.46 17.08 10.49
CA ALA A 463 -7.68 17.49 9.33
C ALA A 463 -8.16 16.77 8.04
N SER A 464 -8.44 15.47 8.14
CA SER A 464 -8.93 14.69 7.01
C SER A 464 -10.33 15.11 6.57
N ASP A 465 -11.26 15.34 7.50
CA ASP A 465 -12.63 15.76 7.20
C ASP A 465 -12.66 17.15 6.55
N ALA A 466 -11.79 18.06 7.01
CA ALA A 466 -11.61 19.37 6.38
C ALA A 466 -11.15 19.22 4.92
N MET A 467 -10.16 18.36 4.64
CA MET A 467 -9.69 18.14 3.28
C MET A 467 -10.71 17.44 2.40
N LEU A 468 -11.44 16.45 2.91
CA LEU A 468 -12.54 15.81 2.18
C LEU A 468 -13.63 16.82 1.80
N THR A 469 -13.93 17.77 2.69
CA THR A 469 -14.86 18.87 2.41
C THR A 469 -14.33 19.78 1.30
N VAL A 470 -13.06 20.18 1.37
CA VAL A 470 -12.40 21.01 0.34
C VAL A 470 -12.39 20.30 -1.02
N PHE A 471 -12.02 19.02 -1.06
CA PHE A 471 -12.01 18.24 -2.30
C PHE A 471 -13.42 18.02 -2.86
N GLY A 472 -14.41 17.80 -2.00
CA GLY A 472 -15.81 17.64 -2.40
C GLY A 472 -16.44 18.91 -2.97
N ALA A 473 -15.97 20.08 -2.52
CA ALA A 473 -16.42 21.38 -3.04
C ALA A 473 -15.82 21.74 -4.42
N GLU A 474 -14.71 21.12 -4.81
CA GLU A 474 -14.08 21.37 -6.12
C GLU A 474 -14.83 20.66 -7.25
N THR A 475 -15.40 21.45 -8.15
CA THR A 475 -16.24 20.98 -9.26
C THR A 475 -15.42 20.57 -10.47
N ASP A 476 -14.23 21.13 -10.67
CA ASP A 476 -13.30 20.72 -11.73
C ASP A 476 -12.55 19.44 -11.31
N ALA A 477 -12.91 18.32 -11.94
CA ALA A 477 -12.29 17.02 -11.67
C ALA A 477 -10.78 17.00 -11.93
N ALA A 478 -10.29 17.71 -12.94
CA ALA A 478 -8.87 17.77 -13.25
C ALA A 478 -8.11 18.60 -12.21
N LYS A 479 -8.68 19.73 -11.79
CA LYS A 479 -8.12 20.55 -10.70
C LYS A 479 -8.12 19.78 -9.38
N ARG A 480 -9.21 19.09 -9.04
CA ARG A 480 -9.30 18.22 -7.86
C ARG A 480 -8.21 17.14 -7.88
N ALA A 481 -8.01 16.47 -9.02
CA ALA A 481 -6.96 15.45 -9.14
C ALA A 481 -5.55 16.04 -8.94
N ARG A 482 -5.27 17.24 -9.48
CA ARG A 482 -4.01 17.96 -9.23
C ARG A 482 -3.84 18.34 -7.77
N MET A 483 -4.88 18.87 -7.11
CA MET A 483 -4.85 19.22 -5.68
C MET A 483 -4.57 18.00 -4.80
N VAL A 484 -5.22 16.87 -5.08
CA VAL A 484 -5.03 15.61 -4.34
C VAL A 484 -3.61 15.09 -4.52
N THR A 485 -3.10 15.05 -5.75
CA THR A 485 -1.72 14.63 -6.03
C THR A 485 -0.69 15.61 -5.45
N GLY A 486 -0.97 16.91 -5.47
CA GLY A 486 -0.09 17.93 -4.91
C GLY A 486 0.02 17.83 -3.40
N LEU A 487 -1.11 17.62 -2.72
CA LEU A 487 -1.18 17.50 -1.26
C LEU A 487 -0.63 16.16 -0.75
N LEU A 488 -0.94 15.07 -1.43
CA LEU A 488 -0.72 13.71 -0.94
C LEU A 488 0.33 12.93 -1.76
N GLY A 489 0.95 13.54 -2.77
CA GLY A 489 1.92 12.88 -3.65
C GLY A 489 1.27 11.86 -4.60
N ALA A 490 2.11 11.04 -5.25
CA ALA A 490 1.71 10.03 -6.22
C ALA A 490 0.62 9.06 -5.74
N GLU A 491 0.62 8.70 -4.45
CA GLU A 491 -0.38 7.79 -3.85
C GLU A 491 -1.70 8.47 -3.48
N GLY A 492 -1.74 9.80 -3.53
CA GLY A 492 -2.90 10.61 -3.13
C GLY A 492 -4.23 10.16 -3.72
N PRO A 493 -4.34 9.92 -5.04
CA PRO A 493 -5.58 9.49 -5.66
C PRO A 493 -6.11 8.15 -5.12
N ALA A 494 -5.22 7.17 -4.89
CA ALA A 494 -5.59 5.87 -4.35
C ALA A 494 -6.02 5.98 -2.88
N LEU A 495 -5.28 6.76 -2.08
CA LEU A 495 -5.62 7.06 -0.69
C LEU A 495 -6.99 7.75 -0.57
N LEU A 496 -7.26 8.75 -1.39
CA LEU A 496 -8.55 9.45 -1.36
C LEU A 496 -9.72 8.53 -1.78
N ALA A 497 -9.53 7.71 -2.82
CA ALA A 497 -10.53 6.76 -3.26
C ALA A 497 -10.87 5.77 -2.13
N ALA A 498 -9.86 5.23 -1.45
CA ALA A 498 -10.07 4.32 -0.32
C ALA A 498 -10.69 5.03 0.90
N ALA A 499 -10.28 6.27 1.21
CA ALA A 499 -10.85 7.07 2.31
C ALA A 499 -12.34 7.43 2.11
N THR A 500 -12.77 7.53 0.85
CA THR A 500 -14.14 7.90 0.46
C THR A 500 -15.04 6.71 0.13
N ALA A 501 -14.46 5.50 -0.02
CA ALA A 501 -15.19 4.32 -0.49
C ALA A 501 -16.33 3.88 0.46
N VAL A 502 -16.27 4.08 1.79
CA VAL A 502 -17.32 3.58 2.73
C VAL A 502 -17.52 4.47 3.98
N ARG A 503 -18.75 4.39 4.53
CA ARG A 503 -19.33 5.18 5.64
C ARG A 503 -19.01 4.61 7.04
N GLU A 504 -19.02 5.46 8.06
CA GLU A 504 -18.97 5.06 9.48
C GLU A 504 -19.94 3.89 9.78
N GLY A 505 -19.46 2.87 10.50
CA GLY A 505 -20.28 1.73 10.96
C GLY A 505 -19.98 0.38 10.29
N VAL A 506 -19.06 0.31 9.33
CA VAL A 506 -18.59 -0.95 8.74
C VAL A 506 -17.18 -1.27 9.25
N ASP A 507 -17.08 -2.26 10.13
CA ASP A 507 -15.86 -2.73 10.80
C ASP A 507 -15.08 -3.80 10.02
N HIS A 508 -15.59 -4.22 8.86
CA HIS A 508 -14.99 -5.24 8.01
C HIS A 508 -15.33 -5.06 6.53
N ALA A 509 -14.45 -5.51 5.64
CA ALA A 509 -14.70 -5.52 4.19
C ALA A 509 -14.23 -6.82 3.56
N TRP A 510 -15.05 -7.43 2.69
CA TRP A 510 -14.63 -8.51 1.81
C TRP A 510 -13.97 -7.92 0.57
N VAL A 511 -12.72 -8.30 0.30
CA VAL A 511 -11.89 -7.70 -0.75
C VAL A 511 -11.13 -8.76 -1.56
N PHE A 512 -11.09 -8.60 -2.88
CA PHE A 512 -10.21 -9.37 -3.75
C PHE A 512 -8.88 -8.64 -3.88
N ARG A 513 -7.79 -9.28 -3.44
CA ARG A 513 -6.44 -8.71 -3.49
C ARG A 513 -5.52 -9.44 -4.47
N TYR A 514 -5.18 -8.77 -5.56
CA TYR A 514 -4.13 -9.20 -6.48
C TYR A 514 -2.76 -8.93 -5.84
N GLU A 515 -2.05 -9.98 -5.48
CA GLU A 515 -0.64 -9.91 -5.09
C GLU A 515 0.19 -9.80 -6.37
N ARG A 516 0.93 -8.70 -6.52
CA ARG A 516 1.91 -8.52 -7.59
C ARG A 516 3.26 -8.21 -6.98
#